data_AF-A0A6N6VQK3-F1
#
_entry.id   AF-A0A6N6VQK3-F1
#
_cell.length_a   1.000
_cell.length_b   1.000
_cell.length_c   1.000
_cell.angle_alpha   90.00
_cell.angle_beta   90.00
_cell.angle_gamma   90.00
#
_symmetry.space_group_name_H-M   'P 1'
#
loop_
_entity.id
_entity.type
_entity.pdbx_description
1 polymer ?
#
loop_
_entity_poly.entity_id
_entity_poly.type
_entity_poly.pdbx_seq_one_letter_code
_entity_poly.pdbx_strand_id
1 'polypeptide(L)'
;MNLFLFRFAICILISLLESFLFALENKEIPNRFTLTNGYLEESFNSNEGMAYFPMSIYETYDWGFRKISADKYGFGRFSSWFISGLFQMFYFNSTYMSTPYHEFGHGTRFRSLGSNNITYYIDSNHTVTAGSYFEMVFNRVNYSNEGAATSSVIISQNPNDSIKNDLIVSAGGMNNEILLSKLITERVYDRGGSVPDFFFYLENKLSPYNYSSLNTSEFKGGDPQTIQNDYASLGKNITTTDLKNSYLFSLLASGSFYSLLWGDLYYIGTGNHNVKTIDIYGVSLPDFSTYINSKGLSMETMMHYRVNEVLTFGLSYEKVYIGDNYDQISPQFRYVMKLNSGMLKYFIAKPQLIIGLGNNGVDLGGSLLSEVEGDYLGLFLKYTYYNQNNLYGERNIPFINKPNEILGGVFFNLF
;
A
#
# COMPACT_ATOMS: atom_id res chain seq x y z
N MET A 1 8.26 -23.38 -4.35
CA MET A 1 7.33 -24.54 -4.34
C MET A 1 7.09 -24.97 -5.78
N ASN A 2 7.21 -26.26 -6.11
CA ASN A 2 7.17 -26.73 -7.49
C ASN A 2 5.78 -26.47 -8.11
N LEU A 3 5.69 -25.88 -9.31
CA LEU A 3 4.42 -25.52 -9.98
C LEU A 3 3.45 -26.71 -10.08
N PHE A 4 4.01 -27.92 -10.12
CA PHE A 4 3.30 -29.20 -10.05
C PHE A 4 2.55 -29.42 -8.74
N LEU A 5 3.16 -29.14 -7.59
CA LEU A 5 2.52 -29.27 -6.27
C LEU A 5 1.37 -28.27 -6.10
N PHE A 6 1.51 -27.06 -6.65
CA PHE A 6 0.46 -26.05 -6.65
C PHE A 6 -0.73 -26.47 -7.51
N ARG A 7 -0.49 -26.95 -8.74
CA ARG A 7 -1.53 -27.48 -9.63
C ARG A 7 -2.22 -28.71 -9.02
N PHE A 8 -1.46 -29.59 -8.37
CA PHE A 8 -2.00 -30.76 -7.69
C PHE A 8 -2.87 -30.39 -6.48
N ALA A 9 -2.46 -29.40 -5.70
CA ALA A 9 -3.26 -28.84 -4.61
C ALA A 9 -4.57 -28.21 -5.12
N ILE A 10 -4.54 -27.49 -6.25
CA ILE A 10 -5.74 -26.92 -6.91
C ILE A 10 -6.67 -28.02 -7.44
N CYS A 11 -6.15 -29.10 -8.01
CA CYS A 11 -7.01 -30.19 -8.48
C CYS A 11 -7.73 -30.88 -7.31
N ILE A 12 -7.04 -31.15 -6.21
CA ILE A 12 -7.65 -31.68 -4.98
C ILE A 12 -8.69 -30.69 -4.42
N LEU A 13 -8.42 -29.39 -4.51
CA LEU A 13 -9.31 -28.32 -4.08
C LEU A 13 -10.63 -28.32 -4.87
N ILE A 14 -10.58 -28.41 -6.20
CA ILE A 14 -11.78 -28.47 -7.05
C ILE A 14 -12.61 -29.70 -6.69
N SER A 15 -11.95 -30.84 -6.45
CA SER A 15 -12.60 -32.09 -6.02
C SER A 15 -13.24 -32.00 -4.62
N LEU A 16 -12.70 -31.19 -3.72
CA LEU A 16 -13.27 -30.96 -2.38
C LEU A 16 -14.39 -29.92 -2.38
N LEU A 17 -14.32 -28.92 -3.28
CA LEU A 17 -15.34 -27.88 -3.45
C LEU A 17 -16.67 -28.41 -3.97
N GLU A 18 -16.68 -29.51 -4.74
CA GLU A 18 -17.92 -30.13 -5.24
C GLU A 18 -18.84 -30.70 -4.13
N SER A 19 -18.38 -30.73 -2.87
CA SER A 19 -19.09 -31.43 -1.78
C SER A 19 -19.61 -30.56 -0.62
N PHE A 20 -19.52 -29.22 -0.68
CA PHE A 20 -19.94 -28.37 0.45
C PHE A 20 -20.86 -27.20 0.08
N LEU A 21 -21.98 -27.15 0.81
CA LEU A 21 -22.98 -26.08 0.84
C LEU A 21 -22.33 -24.71 1.13
N PHE A 22 -22.76 -23.71 0.36
CA PHE A 22 -22.30 -22.31 0.34
C PHE A 22 -22.26 -21.60 1.71
N ALA A 23 -21.45 -20.54 1.77
CA ALA A 23 -21.26 -19.65 2.93
C ALA A 23 -22.57 -19.03 3.43
N LEU A 24 -22.65 -18.76 4.75
CA LEU A 24 -23.65 -17.86 5.32
C LEU A 24 -23.24 -16.43 4.96
N GLU A 25 -24.06 -15.74 4.16
CA GLU A 25 -23.79 -14.40 3.70
C GLU A 25 -23.65 -13.44 4.90
N ASN A 26 -22.41 -13.08 5.23
CA ASN A 26 -22.12 -12.04 6.22
C ASN A 26 -22.29 -10.69 5.53
N LYS A 27 -23.39 -10.00 5.87
CA LYS A 27 -23.50 -8.56 5.60
C LYS A 27 -22.51 -7.82 6.50
N GLU A 28 -22.05 -6.69 5.99
CA GLU A 28 -21.19 -5.69 6.65
C GLU A 28 -19.71 -5.83 6.30
N ILE A 29 -19.34 -5.09 5.25
CA ILE A 29 -18.28 -4.07 5.10
C ILE A 29 -18.26 -3.81 3.58
N PRO A 30 -18.58 -2.61 3.07
CA PRO A 30 -18.65 -2.40 1.64
C PRO A 30 -17.23 -2.39 1.08
N ASN A 31 -16.83 -3.50 0.45
CA ASN A 31 -15.68 -3.56 -0.45
C ASN A 31 -15.95 -2.63 -1.63
N ARG A 32 -14.92 -1.97 -2.15
CA ARG A 32 -15.02 -0.95 -3.18
C ARG A 32 -14.21 -1.33 -4.41
N PHE A 33 -14.81 -1.14 -5.57
CA PHE A 33 -14.08 -1.04 -6.83
C PHE A 33 -14.08 0.42 -7.29
N THR A 34 -12.90 0.99 -7.55
CA THR A 34 -12.73 2.42 -7.84
C THR A 34 -12.31 2.67 -9.28
N LEU A 35 -12.80 3.75 -9.87
CA LEU A 35 -12.31 4.34 -11.11
C LEU A 35 -11.95 5.79 -10.82
N THR A 36 -10.72 6.19 -11.16
CA THR A 36 -10.19 7.52 -10.83
C THR A 36 -9.32 8.05 -11.95
N ASN A 37 -9.23 9.38 -12.06
CA ASN A 37 -8.26 10.03 -12.94
C ASN A 37 -6.80 9.76 -12.52
N GLY A 38 -6.55 9.27 -11.30
CA GLY A 38 -5.24 8.83 -10.84
C GLY A 38 -4.64 7.70 -11.68
N TYR A 39 -5.44 7.00 -12.50
CA TYR A 39 -4.95 5.98 -13.41
C TYR A 39 -4.22 6.53 -14.65
N LEU A 40 -4.30 7.85 -14.88
CA LEU A 40 -3.67 8.50 -16.01
C LEU A 40 -2.21 8.91 -15.68
N GLU A 41 -1.29 7.97 -15.91
CA GLU A 41 0.15 8.08 -15.57
C GLU A 41 0.84 9.37 -15.99
N GLU A 42 0.52 9.89 -17.18
CA GLU A 42 1.23 11.03 -17.76
C GLU A 42 0.72 12.41 -17.28
N SER A 43 -0.45 12.47 -16.64
CA SER A 43 -1.15 13.75 -16.44
C SER A 43 -1.47 14.09 -14.99
N PHE A 44 -1.69 13.09 -14.14
CA PHE A 44 -2.14 13.31 -12.76
C PHE A 44 -1.35 12.54 -11.70
N ASN A 45 -0.56 11.53 -12.08
CA ASN A 45 -0.42 10.36 -11.23
C ASN A 45 0.66 10.46 -10.12
N SER A 46 0.21 10.54 -8.86
CA SER A 46 1.01 10.26 -7.66
C SER A 46 0.97 8.77 -7.28
N ASN A 47 1.84 8.35 -6.37
CA ASN A 47 1.75 7.01 -5.79
C ASN A 47 0.38 6.74 -5.14
N GLU A 48 -0.23 7.75 -4.54
CA GLU A 48 -1.58 7.66 -3.95
C GLU A 48 -2.69 7.52 -5.00
N GLY A 49 -2.58 8.23 -6.13
CA GLY A 49 -3.55 8.17 -7.22
C GLY A 49 -3.66 6.77 -7.82
N MET A 50 -2.52 6.12 -8.07
CA MET A 50 -2.52 4.75 -8.58
C MET A 50 -2.89 3.72 -7.51
N ALA A 51 -2.64 3.99 -6.22
CA ALA A 51 -2.92 3.04 -5.14
C ALA A 51 -4.38 2.55 -5.11
N TYR A 52 -5.33 3.36 -5.59
CA TYR A 52 -6.73 2.96 -5.72
C TYR A 52 -6.93 1.70 -6.58
N PHE A 53 -6.06 1.41 -7.56
CA PHE A 53 -6.17 0.24 -8.41
C PHE A 53 -5.82 -1.07 -7.68
N PRO A 54 -4.61 -1.26 -7.11
CA PRO A 54 -4.37 -2.43 -6.28
C PRO A 54 -5.37 -2.47 -5.14
N MET A 55 -5.76 -1.31 -4.57
CA MET A 55 -6.79 -1.28 -3.55
C MET A 55 -8.13 -1.90 -4.03
N SER A 56 -8.56 -1.59 -5.25
CA SER A 56 -9.79 -2.14 -5.82
C SER A 56 -9.68 -3.64 -6.16
N ILE A 57 -8.51 -4.09 -6.62
CA ILE A 57 -8.26 -5.50 -6.91
C ILE A 57 -8.39 -6.34 -5.63
N TYR A 58 -7.77 -5.91 -4.52
CA TYR A 58 -7.86 -6.69 -3.29
C TYR A 58 -9.26 -6.64 -2.68
N GLU A 59 -9.98 -5.51 -2.72
CA GLU A 59 -11.37 -5.44 -2.20
C GLU A 59 -12.32 -6.33 -3.02
N THR A 60 -12.07 -6.44 -4.33
CA THR A 60 -12.81 -7.37 -5.20
C THR A 60 -12.47 -8.82 -4.87
N TYR A 61 -11.20 -9.12 -4.60
CA TYR A 61 -10.78 -10.44 -4.15
C TYR A 61 -11.44 -10.81 -2.80
N ASP A 62 -11.46 -9.88 -1.84
CA ASP A 62 -12.11 -10.09 -0.55
C ASP A 62 -13.60 -10.39 -0.69
N TRP A 63 -14.29 -9.60 -1.52
CA TRP A 63 -15.69 -9.85 -1.85
C TRP A 63 -15.89 -11.26 -2.41
N GLY A 64 -15.04 -11.68 -3.35
CA GLY A 64 -15.06 -13.03 -3.91
C GLY A 64 -14.83 -14.11 -2.84
N PHE A 65 -13.81 -13.95 -1.99
CA PHE A 65 -13.49 -14.86 -0.90
C PHE A 65 -14.71 -15.09 0.02
N ARG A 66 -15.37 -14.01 0.46
CA ARG A 66 -16.58 -14.09 1.31
C ARG A 66 -17.73 -14.86 0.66
N LYS A 67 -17.83 -14.88 -0.67
CA LYS A 67 -18.90 -15.62 -1.39
C LYS A 67 -18.58 -17.11 -1.59
N ILE A 68 -17.29 -17.47 -1.68
CA ILE A 68 -16.85 -18.83 -2.03
C ILE A 68 -16.23 -19.61 -0.87
N SER A 69 -16.00 -18.98 0.28
CA SER A 69 -15.36 -19.62 1.43
C SER A 69 -16.23 -20.74 2.04
N ALA A 70 -15.58 -21.80 2.50
CA ALA A 70 -16.23 -22.96 3.08
C ALA A 70 -16.41 -22.79 4.60
N ASP A 71 -17.42 -22.01 5.01
CA ASP A 71 -17.49 -21.52 6.41
C ASP A 71 -18.22 -22.43 7.40
N LYS A 72 -18.82 -23.51 6.91
CA LYS A 72 -19.78 -24.33 7.67
C LYS A 72 -19.17 -25.04 8.88
N TYR A 73 -17.90 -25.42 8.80
CA TYR A 73 -17.19 -26.15 9.87
C TYR A 73 -15.78 -25.58 10.06
N GLY A 74 -15.21 -25.72 11.26
CA GLY A 74 -13.89 -25.16 11.61
C GLY A 74 -12.77 -25.58 10.66
N PHE A 75 -12.76 -26.84 10.20
CA PHE A 75 -11.80 -27.30 9.20
C PHE A 75 -11.96 -26.60 7.85
N GLY A 76 -13.20 -26.41 7.37
CA GLY A 76 -13.48 -25.68 6.13
C GLY A 76 -13.01 -24.22 6.19
N ARG A 77 -13.21 -23.57 7.34
CA ARG A 77 -12.73 -22.19 7.59
C ARG A 77 -11.22 -22.11 7.55
N PHE A 78 -10.54 -23.01 8.25
CA PHE A 78 -9.08 -23.12 8.23
C PHE A 78 -8.56 -23.38 6.81
N SER A 79 -9.14 -24.33 6.07
CA SER A 79 -8.76 -24.61 4.69
C SER A 79 -8.96 -23.40 3.79
N SER A 80 -10.09 -22.71 3.89
CA SER A 80 -10.37 -21.49 3.10
C SER A 80 -9.34 -20.41 3.38
N TRP A 81 -9.07 -20.12 4.66
CA TRP A 81 -8.05 -19.16 5.07
C TRP A 81 -6.66 -19.55 4.57
N PHE A 82 -6.24 -20.80 4.79
CA PHE A 82 -4.91 -21.29 4.42
C PHE A 82 -4.67 -21.26 2.91
N ILE A 83 -5.64 -21.74 2.12
CA ILE A 83 -5.54 -21.77 0.66
C ILE A 83 -5.60 -20.35 0.08
N SER A 84 -6.47 -19.49 0.62
CA SER A 84 -6.52 -18.07 0.27
C SER A 84 -5.17 -17.40 0.52
N GLY A 85 -4.56 -17.59 1.69
CA GLY A 85 -3.24 -17.06 2.00
C GLY A 85 -2.14 -17.57 1.06
N LEU A 86 -2.11 -18.87 0.78
CA LEU A 86 -1.14 -19.44 -0.17
C LEU A 86 -1.31 -18.86 -1.58
N PHE A 87 -2.54 -18.77 -2.08
CA PHE A 87 -2.81 -18.18 -3.38
C PHE A 87 -2.41 -16.71 -3.44
N GLN A 88 -2.73 -15.96 -2.38
CA GLN A 88 -2.40 -14.55 -2.29
C GLN A 88 -0.89 -14.33 -2.30
N MET A 89 -0.15 -14.99 -1.39
CA MET A 89 1.29 -14.81 -1.25
C MET A 89 2.08 -15.28 -2.48
N PHE A 90 1.74 -16.44 -3.06
CA PHE A 90 2.58 -17.07 -4.08
C PHE A 90 2.12 -16.84 -5.52
N TYR A 91 1.01 -16.13 -5.74
CA TYR A 91 0.54 -15.90 -7.09
C TYR A 91 -0.10 -14.52 -7.25
N PHE A 92 -1.07 -14.19 -6.41
CA PHE A 92 -1.85 -12.99 -6.63
C PHE A 92 -1.03 -11.72 -6.38
N ASN A 93 -0.29 -11.67 -5.27
CA ASN A 93 0.45 -10.48 -4.87
C ASN A 93 1.61 -10.17 -5.83
N SER A 94 2.45 -11.15 -6.12
CA SER A 94 3.59 -11.00 -7.03
C SER A 94 3.17 -10.70 -8.47
N THR A 95 2.03 -11.22 -8.92
CA THR A 95 1.54 -11.03 -10.29
C THR A 95 0.83 -9.68 -10.47
N TYR A 96 -0.10 -9.33 -9.58
CA TYR A 96 -1.05 -8.24 -9.82
C TYR A 96 -0.89 -7.04 -8.89
N MET A 97 -0.20 -7.18 -7.76
CA MET A 97 -0.23 -6.19 -6.67
C MET A 97 1.16 -5.64 -6.35
N SER A 98 1.95 -6.37 -5.56
CA SER A 98 3.21 -5.90 -4.98
C SER A 98 4.21 -5.53 -6.06
N THR A 99 4.60 -6.47 -6.93
CA THR A 99 5.64 -6.23 -7.94
C THR A 99 5.26 -5.13 -8.94
N PRO A 100 4.06 -5.14 -9.56
CA PRO A 100 3.67 -4.02 -10.43
C PRO A 100 3.66 -2.68 -9.72
N TYR A 101 3.17 -2.63 -8.48
CA TYR A 101 3.07 -1.38 -7.73
C TYR A 101 4.42 -0.88 -7.20
N HIS A 102 5.35 -1.81 -6.93
CA HIS A 102 6.76 -1.56 -6.66
C HIS A 102 7.42 -0.87 -7.86
N GLU A 103 7.33 -1.48 -9.05
CA GLU A 103 7.89 -0.90 -10.26
C GLU A 103 7.27 0.45 -10.62
N PHE A 104 5.95 0.56 -10.44
CA PHE A 104 5.26 1.83 -10.56
C PHE A 104 5.84 2.91 -9.64
N GLY A 105 6.30 2.55 -8.44
CA GLY A 105 6.97 3.45 -7.51
C GLY A 105 8.23 4.08 -8.09
N HIS A 106 9.12 3.31 -8.71
CA HIS A 106 10.25 3.87 -9.44
C HIS A 106 9.78 4.77 -10.59
N GLY A 107 8.77 4.31 -11.33
CA GLY A 107 8.20 5.04 -12.46
C GLY A 107 7.67 6.43 -12.07
N THR A 108 6.95 6.55 -10.97
CA THR A 108 6.48 7.89 -10.53
C THR A 108 7.61 8.79 -10.11
N ARG A 109 8.70 8.27 -9.52
CA ARG A 109 9.86 9.08 -9.14
C ARG A 109 10.64 9.56 -10.37
N PHE A 110 10.80 8.71 -11.39
CA PHE A 110 11.34 9.14 -12.68
C PHE A 110 10.50 10.26 -13.32
N ARG A 111 9.17 10.13 -13.32
CA ARG A 111 8.24 11.17 -13.81
C ARG A 111 8.31 12.45 -12.99
N SER A 112 8.39 12.34 -11.67
CA SER A 112 8.41 13.53 -10.81
C SER A 112 9.63 14.41 -11.04
N LEU A 113 10.73 13.78 -11.48
CA LEU A 113 11.99 14.39 -11.90
C LEU A 113 12.01 14.83 -13.38
N GLY A 114 10.89 14.68 -14.10
CA GLY A 114 10.70 15.20 -15.46
C GLY A 114 10.98 14.19 -16.57
N SER A 115 11.16 12.90 -16.28
CA SER A 115 11.26 11.91 -17.34
C SER A 115 9.89 11.55 -17.92
N ASN A 116 9.80 11.57 -19.25
CA ASN A 116 8.59 11.24 -20.00
C ASN A 116 8.57 9.80 -20.52
N ASN A 117 9.74 9.15 -20.65
CA ASN A 117 9.87 7.84 -21.27
C ASN A 117 10.26 6.80 -20.23
N ILE A 118 9.26 6.12 -19.68
CA ILE A 118 9.47 5.08 -18.67
C ILE A 118 9.29 3.73 -19.33
N THR A 119 10.26 2.84 -19.11
CA THR A 119 10.18 1.46 -19.56
C THR A 119 10.03 0.56 -18.35
N TYR A 120 8.96 -0.23 -18.35
CA TYR A 120 8.75 -1.30 -17.38
C TYR A 120 9.21 -2.62 -18.01
N TYR A 121 10.08 -3.36 -17.35
CA TYR A 121 10.46 -4.72 -17.71
C TYR A 121 9.66 -5.70 -16.88
N ILE A 122 8.96 -6.63 -17.54
CA ILE A 122 8.04 -7.55 -16.85
C ILE A 122 8.69 -8.88 -16.44
N ASP A 123 9.92 -9.14 -16.91
CA ASP A 123 10.68 -10.35 -16.69
C ASP A 123 12.06 -10.06 -16.08
N SER A 124 12.63 -11.05 -15.37
CA SER A 124 13.94 -10.93 -14.72
C SER A 124 15.11 -10.73 -15.70
N ASN A 125 14.94 -11.06 -16.98
CA ASN A 125 15.98 -10.91 -18.01
C ASN A 125 15.86 -9.59 -18.79
N HIS A 126 14.87 -8.75 -18.47
CA HIS A 126 14.62 -7.47 -19.12
C HIS A 126 14.40 -7.57 -20.64
N THR A 127 13.80 -8.67 -21.09
CA THR A 127 13.55 -8.94 -22.52
C THR A 127 12.17 -8.49 -22.96
N VAL A 128 11.22 -8.41 -22.04
CA VAL A 128 9.84 -8.03 -22.33
C VAL A 128 9.49 -6.75 -21.61
N THR A 129 8.95 -5.79 -22.36
CA THR A 129 8.65 -4.46 -21.85
C THR A 129 7.15 -4.18 -21.84
N ALA A 130 6.75 -3.23 -21.01
CA ALA A 130 5.45 -2.60 -20.99
C ALA A 130 5.63 -1.07 -20.98
N GLY A 131 4.77 -0.36 -21.71
CA GLY A 131 4.77 1.11 -21.80
C GLY A 131 3.94 1.80 -20.71
N SER A 132 3.17 1.04 -19.94
CA SER A 132 2.34 1.54 -18.84
C SER A 132 2.25 0.53 -17.69
N TYR A 133 1.88 1.02 -16.51
CA TYR A 133 1.56 0.21 -15.35
C TYR A 133 0.47 -0.83 -15.63
N PHE A 134 -0.61 -0.46 -16.31
CA PHE A 134 -1.69 -1.42 -16.60
C PHE A 134 -1.23 -2.50 -17.57
N GLU A 135 -0.49 -2.14 -18.61
CA GLU A 135 0.12 -3.11 -19.52
C GLU A 135 1.06 -4.06 -18.75
N MET A 136 1.84 -3.53 -17.81
CA MET A 136 2.69 -4.31 -16.93
C MET A 136 1.87 -5.32 -16.11
N VAL A 137 0.81 -4.86 -15.43
CA VAL A 137 -0.08 -5.72 -14.63
C VAL A 137 -0.67 -6.86 -15.46
N PHE A 138 -1.21 -6.55 -16.64
CA PHE A 138 -1.87 -7.56 -17.48
C PHE A 138 -0.88 -8.50 -18.18
N ASN A 139 0.29 -8.01 -18.59
CA ASN A 139 1.29 -8.86 -19.21
C ASN A 139 1.92 -9.83 -18.20
N ARG A 140 2.03 -9.43 -16.92
CA ARG A 140 2.60 -10.28 -15.85
C ARG A 140 1.80 -11.54 -15.54
N VAL A 141 0.57 -11.66 -16.03
CA VAL A 141 -0.17 -12.95 -15.99
C VAL A 141 0.65 -14.09 -16.62
N ASN A 142 1.47 -13.79 -17.62
CA ASN A 142 2.35 -14.77 -18.27
C ASN A 142 3.74 -14.91 -17.63
N TYR A 143 4.07 -14.06 -16.65
CA TYR A 143 5.38 -13.96 -15.99
C TYR A 143 5.22 -13.96 -14.46
N SER A 144 4.26 -14.75 -13.97
CA SER A 144 3.93 -14.81 -12.55
C SER A 144 5.14 -15.27 -11.73
N ASN A 145 5.41 -14.59 -10.61
CA ASN A 145 6.55 -14.83 -9.71
C ASN A 145 7.94 -14.56 -10.30
N GLU A 146 8.02 -13.82 -11.42
CA GLU A 146 9.29 -13.30 -11.92
C GLU A 146 9.59 -11.91 -11.37
N GLY A 147 10.87 -11.55 -11.34
CA GLY A 147 11.31 -10.18 -11.05
C GLY A 147 10.83 -9.22 -12.12
N ALA A 148 10.94 -7.93 -11.81
CA ALA A 148 10.66 -6.85 -12.73
C ALA A 148 11.71 -5.76 -12.52
N ALA A 149 11.72 -4.79 -13.43
CA ALA A 149 12.55 -3.59 -13.27
C ALA A 149 11.91 -2.41 -13.98
N THR A 150 12.31 -1.22 -13.58
CA THR A 150 11.87 0.03 -14.20
C THR A 150 13.09 0.87 -14.54
N SER A 151 13.13 1.40 -15.76
CA SER A 151 14.23 2.26 -16.19
C SER A 151 13.74 3.54 -16.85
N SER A 152 14.55 4.58 -16.67
CA SER A 152 14.43 5.83 -17.39
C SER A 152 15.73 6.65 -17.26
N VAL A 153 15.80 7.78 -17.96
CA VAL A 153 16.94 8.70 -17.89
C VAL A 153 16.54 9.95 -17.13
N ILE A 154 17.30 10.30 -16.10
CA ILE A 154 17.18 11.56 -15.36
C ILE A 154 18.31 12.47 -15.80
N ILE A 155 17.98 13.69 -16.23
CA ILE A 155 18.98 14.68 -16.61
C ILE A 155 19.16 15.64 -15.43
N SER A 156 20.09 15.32 -14.53
CA SER A 156 20.53 16.25 -13.47
C SER A 156 21.79 17.00 -13.89
N GLN A 157 21.78 18.34 -13.73
CA GLN A 157 22.96 19.18 -14.01
C GLN A 157 23.94 19.24 -12.82
N ASN A 158 23.51 18.82 -11.62
CA ASN A 158 24.31 18.87 -10.40
C ASN A 158 24.56 17.44 -9.86
N PRO A 159 25.83 17.04 -9.64
CA PRO A 159 26.17 15.70 -9.14
C PRO A 159 25.51 15.33 -7.80
N ASN A 160 25.39 16.27 -6.87
CA ASN A 160 24.79 15.99 -5.56
C ASN A 160 23.27 15.79 -5.67
N ASP A 161 22.61 16.54 -6.55
CA ASP A 161 21.19 16.35 -6.84
C ASP A 161 20.97 15.03 -7.58
N SER A 162 21.95 14.57 -8.39
CA SER A 162 21.89 13.25 -9.04
C SER A 162 21.80 12.13 -8.02
N ILE A 163 22.72 12.08 -7.03
CA ILE A 163 22.73 11.01 -6.02
C ILE A 163 21.44 11.01 -5.20
N LYS A 164 20.94 12.20 -4.83
CA LYS A 164 19.66 12.32 -4.13
C LYS A 164 18.49 11.80 -4.99
N ASN A 165 18.47 12.13 -6.27
CA ASN A 165 17.42 11.71 -7.19
C ASN A 165 17.46 10.19 -7.42
N ASP A 166 18.66 9.62 -7.61
CA ASP A 166 18.87 8.18 -7.76
C ASP A 166 18.38 7.43 -6.51
N LEU A 167 18.73 7.92 -5.31
CA LEU A 167 18.24 7.38 -4.05
C LEU A 167 16.70 7.38 -3.96
N ILE A 168 16.07 8.51 -4.29
CA ILE A 168 14.60 8.64 -4.22
C ILE A 168 13.94 7.66 -5.21
N VAL A 169 14.52 7.51 -6.40
CA VAL A 169 14.02 6.60 -7.42
C VAL A 169 14.14 5.16 -6.98
N SER A 170 15.32 4.70 -6.55
CA SER A 170 15.50 3.34 -6.02
C SER A 170 14.65 3.07 -4.78
N ALA A 171 14.42 4.07 -3.93
CA ALA A 171 13.50 3.95 -2.80
C ALA A 171 12.02 3.84 -3.20
N GLY A 172 11.66 4.25 -4.42
CA GLY A 172 10.28 4.40 -4.89
C GLY A 172 9.45 3.14 -4.74
N GLY A 173 9.99 1.99 -5.14
CA GLY A 173 9.26 0.72 -5.07
C GLY A 173 9.00 0.22 -3.66
N MET A 174 10.02 0.20 -2.80
CA MET A 174 9.88 -0.19 -1.40
C MET A 174 8.94 0.75 -0.63
N ASN A 175 9.02 2.07 -0.89
CA ASN A 175 8.10 3.04 -0.30
C ASN A 175 6.65 2.81 -0.73
N ASN A 176 6.42 2.37 -1.97
CA ASN A 176 5.08 2.04 -2.47
C ASN A 176 4.49 0.81 -1.79
N GLU A 177 5.27 -0.25 -1.60
CA GLU A 177 4.80 -1.43 -0.85
C GLU A 177 4.36 -1.03 0.57
N ILE A 178 5.16 -0.22 1.26
CA ILE A 178 4.77 0.29 2.58
C ILE A 178 3.53 1.18 2.52
N LEU A 179 3.43 2.07 1.52
CA LEU A 179 2.24 2.90 1.31
C LEU A 179 0.99 2.04 1.14
N LEU A 180 1.06 0.96 0.36
CA LEU A 180 -0.07 0.06 0.14
C LEU A 180 -0.47 -0.64 1.46
N SER A 181 0.49 -1.11 2.24
CA SER A 181 0.21 -1.68 3.57
C SER A 181 -0.47 -0.67 4.51
N LYS A 182 -0.04 0.59 4.46
CA LYS A 182 -0.64 1.69 5.24
C LYS A 182 -2.08 1.96 4.79
N LEU A 183 -2.35 1.97 3.49
CA LEU A 183 -3.70 2.19 2.97
C LEU A 183 -4.66 1.04 3.33
N ILE A 184 -4.18 -0.20 3.36
CA ILE A 184 -4.93 -1.34 3.90
C ILE A 184 -5.28 -1.08 5.38
N THR A 185 -4.28 -0.69 6.19
CA THR A 185 -4.50 -0.33 7.60
C THR A 185 -5.53 0.80 7.77
N GLU A 186 -5.40 1.92 7.06
CA GLU A 186 -6.35 3.04 7.14
C GLU A 186 -7.76 2.60 6.72
N ARG A 187 -7.90 1.70 5.74
CA ARG A 187 -9.19 1.11 5.38
C ARG A 187 -9.81 0.34 6.55
N VAL A 188 -9.03 -0.47 7.26
CA VAL A 188 -9.52 -1.24 8.41
C VAL A 188 -10.00 -0.29 9.52
N TYR A 189 -9.32 0.84 9.75
CA TYR A 189 -9.78 1.87 10.69
C TYR A 189 -11.09 2.55 10.26
N ASP A 190 -11.19 2.89 8.97
CA ASP A 190 -12.28 3.68 8.42
C ASP A 190 -13.57 2.89 8.19
N ARG A 191 -13.44 1.68 7.64
CA ARG A 191 -14.54 0.86 7.13
C ARG A 191 -14.58 -0.54 7.73
N GLY A 192 -13.56 -0.96 8.49
CA GLY A 192 -13.40 -2.34 8.93
C GLY A 192 -12.63 -3.20 7.93
N GLY A 193 -12.08 -4.30 8.42
CA GLY A 193 -11.24 -5.25 7.69
C GLY A 193 -11.94 -6.58 7.38
N SER A 194 -11.23 -7.45 6.71
CA SER A 194 -11.62 -8.81 6.38
C SER A 194 -10.45 -9.80 6.52
N VAL A 195 -10.76 -11.09 6.54
CA VAL A 195 -9.77 -12.17 6.70
C VAL A 195 -8.67 -12.15 5.62
N PRO A 196 -8.97 -11.98 4.32
CA PRO A 196 -7.95 -11.80 3.29
C PRO A 196 -6.97 -10.65 3.54
N ASP A 197 -7.36 -9.59 4.27
CA ASP A 197 -6.52 -8.41 4.45
C ASP A 197 -5.19 -8.74 5.16
N PHE A 198 -5.15 -9.78 6.00
CA PHE A 198 -3.92 -10.15 6.71
C PHE A 198 -2.76 -10.45 5.76
N PHE A 199 -2.98 -11.26 4.73
CA PHE A 199 -1.90 -11.66 3.82
C PHE A 199 -1.50 -10.52 2.87
N PHE A 200 -2.45 -9.68 2.46
CA PHE A 200 -2.14 -8.45 1.71
C PHE A 200 -1.30 -7.48 2.54
N TYR A 201 -1.70 -7.21 3.78
CA TYR A 201 -0.95 -6.37 4.71
C TYR A 201 0.45 -6.94 4.98
N LEU A 202 0.51 -8.22 5.33
CA LEU A 202 1.74 -8.91 5.70
C LEU A 202 2.75 -8.86 4.57
N GLU A 203 2.34 -9.18 3.34
CA GLU A 203 3.27 -9.24 2.22
C GLU A 203 3.81 -7.85 1.84
N ASN A 204 2.96 -6.82 1.84
CA ASN A 204 3.41 -5.46 1.55
C ASN A 204 4.35 -4.89 2.63
N LYS A 205 4.25 -5.36 3.89
CA LYS A 205 5.22 -5.02 4.96
C LYS A 205 6.50 -5.87 4.90
N LEU A 206 6.38 -7.13 4.49
CA LEU A 206 7.47 -8.11 4.54
C LEU A 206 8.31 -8.13 3.24
N SER A 207 7.74 -7.76 2.09
CA SER A 207 8.46 -7.70 0.80
C SER A 207 9.72 -6.83 0.89
N PRO A 208 9.67 -5.59 1.42
CA PRO A 208 10.88 -4.77 1.60
C PRO A 208 11.93 -5.41 2.52
N TYR A 209 11.50 -6.14 3.56
CA TYR A 209 12.38 -6.89 4.46
C TYR A 209 13.07 -8.06 3.73
N ASN A 210 12.30 -8.85 2.98
CA ASN A 210 12.81 -9.98 2.21
C ASN A 210 13.78 -9.49 1.14
N TYR A 211 13.43 -8.40 0.45
CA TYR A 211 14.26 -7.80 -0.58
C TYR A 211 15.59 -7.29 -0.02
N SER A 212 15.56 -6.62 1.12
CA SER A 212 16.77 -6.17 1.84
C SER A 212 17.61 -7.31 2.42
N SER A 213 17.05 -8.53 2.51
CA SER A 213 17.72 -9.72 3.03
C SER A 213 18.38 -10.56 1.93
N LEU A 214 18.18 -10.22 0.66
CA LEU A 214 18.80 -10.93 -0.45
C LEU A 214 20.32 -10.76 -0.39
N ASN A 215 21.04 -11.87 -0.59
CA ASN A 215 22.48 -11.87 -0.55
C ASN A 215 23.04 -11.08 -1.74
N THR A 216 23.82 -10.04 -1.45
CA THR A 216 24.41 -9.15 -2.46
C THR A 216 25.41 -9.87 -3.37
N SER A 217 25.90 -11.06 -2.99
CA SER A 217 26.71 -11.90 -3.88
C SER A 217 25.88 -12.64 -4.93
N GLU A 218 24.59 -12.85 -4.68
CA GLU A 218 23.65 -13.58 -5.55
C GLU A 218 22.81 -12.61 -6.40
N PHE A 219 22.47 -11.44 -5.85
CA PHE A 219 21.76 -10.36 -6.55
C PHE A 219 22.56 -9.05 -6.43
N LYS A 220 23.43 -8.80 -7.40
CA LYS A 220 24.20 -7.55 -7.48
C LYS A 220 23.36 -6.46 -8.14
N GLY A 221 23.29 -5.28 -7.51
CA GLY A 221 22.69 -4.08 -8.10
C GLY A 221 21.17 -3.92 -7.92
N GLY A 222 20.54 -4.67 -7.02
CA GLY A 222 19.14 -4.42 -6.62
C GLY A 222 19.01 -3.17 -5.74
N ASP A 223 17.78 -2.67 -5.58
CA ASP A 223 17.52 -1.38 -4.90
C ASP A 223 18.14 -1.26 -3.52
N PRO A 224 18.09 -2.27 -2.62
CA PRO A 224 18.68 -2.13 -1.29
C PRO A 224 20.18 -1.83 -1.31
N GLN A 225 20.92 -2.39 -2.28
CA GLN A 225 22.34 -2.12 -2.43
C GLN A 225 22.59 -0.73 -3.01
N THR A 226 21.80 -0.30 -3.99
CA THR A 226 21.86 1.05 -4.58
C THR A 226 21.57 2.10 -3.53
N ILE A 227 20.50 1.93 -2.76
CA ILE A 227 20.11 2.80 -1.65
C ILE A 227 21.23 2.92 -0.61
N GLN A 228 21.85 1.80 -0.22
CA GLN A 228 23.00 1.82 0.71
C GLN A 228 24.18 2.62 0.12
N ASN A 229 24.51 2.42 -1.16
CA ASN A 229 25.60 3.12 -1.83
C ASN A 229 25.34 4.63 -1.96
N ASP A 230 24.10 5.01 -2.27
CA ASP A 230 23.70 6.40 -2.43
C ASP A 230 23.70 7.11 -1.07
N TYR A 231 23.20 6.45 -0.01
CA TYR A 231 23.34 6.99 1.34
C TYR A 231 24.80 7.19 1.73
N ALA A 232 25.67 6.21 1.49
CA ALA A 232 27.10 6.34 1.76
C ALA A 232 27.71 7.53 0.99
N SER A 233 27.30 7.73 -0.26
CA SER A 233 27.72 8.86 -1.09
C SER A 233 27.18 10.21 -0.61
N LEU A 234 26.01 10.22 0.05
CA LEU A 234 25.46 11.38 0.76
C LEU A 234 26.07 11.57 2.17
N GLY A 235 27.06 10.75 2.56
CA GLY A 235 27.71 10.83 3.87
C GLY A 235 26.88 10.23 5.01
N LYS A 236 25.88 9.39 4.70
CA LYS A 236 24.99 8.74 5.67
C LYS A 236 25.35 7.26 5.79
N ASN A 237 25.66 6.81 6.99
CA ASN A 237 26.00 5.42 7.26
C ASN A 237 24.74 4.57 7.49
N ILE A 238 23.95 4.36 6.45
CA ILE A 238 22.74 3.53 6.47
C ILE A 238 23.01 2.25 5.69
N THR A 239 22.79 1.10 6.31
CA THR A 239 23.07 -0.22 5.73
C THR A 239 21.79 -0.96 5.35
N THR A 240 21.92 -1.99 4.52
CA THR A 240 20.84 -2.97 4.25
C THR A 240 20.34 -3.68 5.52
N THR A 241 21.20 -3.83 6.53
CA THR A 241 20.79 -4.37 7.83
C THR A 241 19.88 -3.40 8.59
N ASP A 242 20.14 -2.10 8.51
CA ASP A 242 19.27 -1.07 9.10
C ASP A 242 17.90 -1.09 8.42
N LEU A 243 17.86 -1.16 7.08
CA LEU A 243 16.61 -1.31 6.31
C LEU A 243 15.81 -2.53 6.78
N LYS A 244 16.46 -3.71 6.79
CA LYS A 244 15.87 -4.98 7.21
C LYS A 244 15.24 -4.88 8.62
N ASN A 245 16.03 -4.44 9.60
CA ASN A 245 15.57 -4.36 10.99
C ASN A 245 14.39 -3.39 11.14
N SER A 246 14.40 -2.30 10.38
CA SER A 246 13.38 -1.27 10.44
C SER A 246 12.05 -1.74 9.84
N TYR A 247 12.08 -2.47 8.72
CA TYR A 247 10.86 -3.09 8.18
C TYR A 247 10.29 -4.16 9.12
N LEU A 248 11.15 -5.03 9.67
CA LEU A 248 10.71 -6.05 10.63
C LEU A 248 10.10 -5.44 11.89
N PHE A 249 10.72 -4.38 12.43
CA PHE A 249 10.17 -3.64 13.55
C PHE A 249 8.81 -3.03 13.19
N SER A 250 8.71 -2.35 12.04
CA SER A 250 7.46 -1.72 11.62
C SER A 250 6.31 -2.72 11.46
N LEU A 251 6.59 -3.94 11.00
CA LEU A 251 5.60 -5.01 10.91
C LEU A 251 5.15 -5.48 12.30
N LEU A 252 6.10 -5.87 13.15
CA LEU A 252 5.82 -6.52 14.43
C LEU A 252 5.29 -5.57 15.50
N ALA A 253 5.69 -4.30 15.45
CA ALA A 253 5.24 -3.30 16.42
C ALA A 253 3.85 -2.73 16.10
N SER A 254 3.34 -2.95 14.88
CA SER A 254 2.08 -2.37 14.42
C SER A 254 0.85 -3.04 15.02
N GLY A 255 -0.07 -2.24 15.56
CA GLY A 255 -1.36 -2.69 16.09
C GLY A 255 -2.23 -3.40 15.05
N SER A 256 -2.15 -3.00 13.78
CA SER A 256 -2.86 -3.62 12.67
C SER A 256 -2.43 -5.07 12.43
N PHE A 257 -1.15 -5.40 12.64
CA PHE A 257 -0.67 -6.79 12.52
C PHE A 257 -1.45 -7.70 13.48
N TYR A 258 -1.57 -7.29 14.75
CA TYR A 258 -2.29 -8.06 15.77
C TYR A 258 -3.80 -8.04 15.55
N SER A 259 -4.36 -6.91 15.08
CA SER A 259 -5.79 -6.80 14.77
C SER A 259 -6.20 -7.76 13.66
N LEU A 260 -5.42 -7.81 12.58
CA LEU A 260 -5.62 -8.73 11.44
C LEU A 260 -5.40 -10.19 11.84
N LEU A 261 -4.30 -10.50 12.53
CA LEU A 261 -4.04 -11.86 13.01
C LEU A 261 -5.14 -12.37 13.95
N TRP A 262 -5.62 -11.52 14.86
CA TRP A 262 -6.72 -11.88 15.75
C TRP A 262 -8.03 -12.07 14.97
N GLY A 263 -8.29 -11.23 13.96
CA GLY A 263 -9.40 -11.37 13.04
C GLY A 263 -9.44 -12.73 12.35
N ASP A 264 -8.29 -13.20 11.84
CA ASP A 264 -8.14 -14.50 11.21
C ASP A 264 -8.41 -15.66 12.18
N LEU A 265 -7.86 -15.59 13.40
CA LEU A 265 -8.10 -16.58 14.44
C LEU A 265 -9.58 -16.62 14.84
N TYR A 266 -10.21 -15.44 14.97
CA TYR A 266 -11.62 -15.32 15.28
C TYR A 266 -12.49 -15.89 14.16
N TYR A 267 -12.14 -15.67 12.89
CA TYR A 267 -12.78 -16.31 11.75
C TYR A 267 -12.67 -17.83 11.81
N ILE A 268 -11.49 -18.39 12.05
CA ILE A 268 -11.31 -19.86 12.15
C ILE A 268 -12.22 -20.44 13.26
N GLY A 269 -12.34 -19.74 14.38
CA GLY A 269 -13.18 -20.14 15.51
C GLY A 269 -14.69 -19.96 15.28
N THR A 270 -15.11 -18.91 14.59
CA THR A 270 -16.53 -18.47 14.57
C THR A 270 -17.18 -18.38 13.18
N GLY A 271 -16.39 -18.25 12.11
CA GLY A 271 -16.87 -17.96 10.76
C GLY A 271 -17.17 -16.49 10.49
N ASN A 272 -16.86 -15.60 11.44
CA ASN A 272 -17.00 -14.17 11.22
C ASN A 272 -15.81 -13.64 10.42
N HIS A 273 -16.08 -13.08 9.24
CA HIS A 273 -15.07 -12.53 8.34
C HIS A 273 -14.61 -11.12 8.74
N ASN A 274 -15.36 -10.43 9.60
CA ASN A 274 -15.13 -9.02 9.85
C ASN A 274 -13.98 -8.83 10.84
N VAL A 275 -13.00 -8.03 10.42
CA VAL A 275 -11.88 -7.62 11.25
C VAL A 275 -12.13 -6.20 11.76
N LYS A 276 -11.85 -5.99 13.05
CA LYS A 276 -11.88 -4.68 13.68
C LYS A 276 -10.52 -4.39 14.29
N THR A 277 -10.21 -3.11 14.40
CA THR A 277 -9.00 -2.65 15.06
C THR A 277 -9.08 -2.92 16.56
N ILE A 278 -7.95 -3.25 17.16
CA ILE A 278 -7.82 -3.35 18.62
C ILE A 278 -7.70 -1.92 19.16
N ASP A 279 -8.71 -1.49 19.89
CA ASP A 279 -8.80 -0.15 20.45
C ASP A 279 -8.89 -0.21 21.99
N ILE A 280 -8.20 0.70 22.68
CA ILE A 280 -8.25 0.90 24.13
C ILE A 280 -8.92 2.25 24.40
N TYR A 281 -10.12 2.26 24.97
CA TYR A 281 -10.92 3.46 25.20
C TYR A 281 -11.10 4.35 23.95
N GLY A 282 -11.24 3.72 22.78
CA GLY A 282 -11.39 4.39 21.48
C GLY A 282 -10.08 4.87 20.85
N VAL A 283 -8.94 4.68 21.51
CA VAL A 283 -7.60 4.92 20.94
C VAL A 283 -7.10 3.63 20.31
N SER A 284 -6.72 3.67 19.04
CA SER A 284 -6.13 2.52 18.37
C SER A 284 -4.74 2.20 18.91
N LEU A 285 -4.34 0.94 18.80
CA LEU A 285 -2.93 0.61 18.92
C LEU A 285 -2.13 1.32 17.81
N PRO A 286 -0.87 1.75 18.09
CA PRO A 286 -0.07 2.47 17.13
C PRO A 286 0.33 1.58 15.95
N ASP A 287 0.31 2.14 14.75
CA ASP A 287 0.83 1.52 13.54
C ASP A 287 2.12 2.20 13.08
N PHE A 288 3.06 1.40 12.60
CA PHE A 288 4.41 1.84 12.26
C PHE A 288 4.70 1.59 10.79
N SER A 289 5.25 2.58 10.10
CA SER A 289 5.64 2.48 8.69
C SER A 289 7.04 3.06 8.48
N THR A 290 7.96 2.22 8.04
CA THR A 290 9.32 2.62 7.68
C THR A 290 9.35 3.18 6.27
N TYR A 291 9.98 4.33 6.06
CA TYR A 291 10.21 4.88 4.75
C TYR A 291 11.67 5.28 4.52
N ILE A 292 12.05 5.32 3.25
CA ILE A 292 13.36 5.72 2.77
C ILE A 292 13.21 7.10 2.13
N ASN A 293 14.00 8.07 2.57
CA ASN A 293 13.94 9.45 2.10
C ASN A 293 15.35 9.99 1.88
N SER A 294 15.51 11.09 1.14
CA SER A 294 16.82 11.70 0.96
C SER A 294 17.47 12.13 2.28
N LYS A 295 16.65 12.41 3.30
CA LYS A 295 17.08 12.79 4.64
C LYS A 295 17.59 11.60 5.46
N GLY A 296 17.15 10.38 5.16
CA GLY A 296 17.53 9.18 5.89
C GLY A 296 16.37 8.20 6.03
N LEU A 297 16.54 7.22 6.90
CA LEU A 297 15.46 6.31 7.26
C LEU A 297 14.52 6.96 8.25
N SER A 298 13.23 6.96 7.92
CA SER A 298 12.19 7.50 8.78
C SER A 298 11.20 6.42 9.22
N MET A 299 10.64 6.63 10.41
CA MET A 299 9.58 5.80 10.97
C MET A 299 8.38 6.69 11.22
N GLU A 300 7.28 6.41 10.52
CA GLU A 300 5.98 7.00 10.77
C GLU A 300 5.25 6.17 11.83
N THR A 301 4.77 6.81 12.89
CA THR A 301 3.86 6.24 13.88
C THR A 301 2.49 6.88 13.73
N MET A 302 1.45 6.08 13.56
CA MET A 302 0.08 6.53 13.37
C MET A 302 -0.82 6.00 14.48
N MET A 303 -1.69 6.85 15.00
CA MET A 303 -2.75 6.48 15.94
C MET A 303 -4.06 7.16 15.56
N HIS A 304 -5.17 6.51 15.89
CA HIS A 304 -6.52 7.05 15.70
C HIS A 304 -7.27 7.08 17.03
N TYR A 305 -8.09 8.10 17.21
CA TYR A 305 -9.02 8.23 18.31
C TYR A 305 -10.45 8.33 17.76
N ARG A 306 -11.24 7.27 17.94
CA ARG A 306 -12.64 7.21 17.55
C ARG A 306 -13.50 7.80 18.66
N VAL A 307 -14.01 9.00 18.45
CA VAL A 307 -14.93 9.66 19.39
C VAL A 307 -16.30 9.02 19.32
N ASN A 308 -16.78 8.76 18.11
CA ASN A 308 -18.05 8.07 17.81
C ASN A 308 -18.06 7.61 16.35
N GLU A 309 -19.20 7.13 15.85
CA GLU A 309 -19.36 6.66 14.46
C GLU A 309 -19.19 7.78 13.41
N VAL A 310 -19.39 9.03 13.81
CA VAL A 310 -19.32 10.21 12.95
C VAL A 310 -17.91 10.80 12.91
N LEU A 311 -17.17 10.71 14.01
CA LEU A 311 -15.96 11.49 14.23
C LEU A 311 -14.78 10.63 14.68
N THR A 312 -13.71 10.66 13.87
CA THR A 312 -12.41 10.06 14.18
C THR A 312 -11.30 11.10 14.01
N PHE A 313 -10.39 11.16 14.97
CA PHE A 313 -9.14 11.92 14.85
C PHE A 313 -8.00 10.96 14.57
N GLY A 314 -7.05 11.35 13.72
CA GLY A 314 -5.79 10.63 13.54
C GLY A 314 -4.62 11.56 13.76
N LEU A 315 -3.53 11.02 14.28
CA LEU A 315 -2.28 11.74 14.45
C LEU A 315 -1.13 10.84 14.00
N SER A 316 -0.42 11.28 12.97
CA SER A 316 0.84 10.70 12.54
C SER A 316 2.01 11.55 13.02
N TYR A 317 3.05 10.90 13.52
CA TYR A 317 4.35 11.47 13.79
C TYR A 317 5.42 10.64 13.07
N GLU A 318 6.17 11.27 12.18
CA GLU A 318 7.23 10.63 11.42
C GLU A 318 8.58 11.28 11.74
N LYS A 319 9.56 10.47 12.13
CA LYS A 319 10.90 10.93 12.48
C LYS A 319 11.96 10.25 11.64
N VAL A 320 12.92 11.01 11.13
CA VAL A 320 14.18 10.45 10.61
C VAL A 320 15.04 10.02 11.81
N TYR A 321 15.15 8.71 12.02
CA TYR A 321 15.86 8.15 13.19
C TYR A 321 17.30 7.75 12.86
N ILE A 322 17.64 7.57 11.57
CA ILE A 322 19.02 7.45 11.08
C ILE A 322 19.17 8.39 9.87
N GLY A 323 20.03 9.40 9.98
CA GLY A 323 20.25 10.41 8.95
C GLY A 323 20.19 11.83 9.50
N ASP A 324 19.64 12.75 8.71
CA ASP A 324 19.49 14.16 9.07
C ASP A 324 18.37 14.32 10.11
N ASN A 325 18.53 15.29 11.02
CA ASN A 325 17.47 15.61 11.98
C ASN A 325 16.27 16.23 11.26
N TYR A 326 15.14 15.51 11.24
CA TYR A 326 13.90 15.96 10.64
C TYR A 326 12.71 15.23 11.26
N ASP A 327 11.68 15.99 11.61
CA ASP A 327 10.43 15.51 12.17
C ASP A 327 9.25 15.94 11.29
N GLN A 328 8.17 15.18 11.29
CA GLN A 328 6.94 15.52 10.60
C GLN A 328 5.74 15.14 11.44
N ILE A 329 4.78 16.05 11.57
CA ILE A 329 3.53 15.84 12.29
C ILE A 329 2.38 15.96 11.29
N SER A 330 1.48 14.99 11.26
CA SER A 330 0.37 14.97 10.32
C SER A 330 -0.95 14.66 11.03
N PRO A 331 -1.65 15.66 11.58
CA PRO A 331 -3.00 15.46 12.10
C PRO A 331 -3.99 15.27 10.96
N GLN A 332 -4.92 14.35 11.14
CA GLN A 332 -6.04 14.09 10.24
C GLN A 332 -7.35 14.02 11.02
N PHE A 333 -8.43 14.31 10.32
CA PHE A 333 -9.78 14.29 10.87
C PHE A 333 -10.67 13.56 9.88
N ARG A 334 -11.61 12.75 10.37
CA ARG A 334 -12.67 12.15 9.56
C ARG A 334 -14.01 12.51 10.17
N TYR A 335 -14.87 13.08 9.34
CA TYR A 335 -16.23 13.44 9.70
C TYR A 335 -17.23 12.84 8.72
N VAL A 336 -18.24 12.15 9.25
CA VAL A 336 -19.31 11.52 8.48
C VAL A 336 -20.64 12.18 8.80
N MET A 337 -21.20 12.86 7.82
CA MET A 337 -22.55 13.41 7.90
C MET A 337 -23.53 12.49 7.20
N LYS A 338 -24.56 12.02 7.93
CA LYS A 338 -25.67 11.30 7.33
C LYS A 338 -26.56 12.26 6.54
N LEU A 339 -26.83 11.92 5.29
CA LEU A 339 -27.70 12.67 4.39
C LEU A 339 -29.11 12.06 4.41
N ASN A 340 -30.14 12.91 4.39
CA ASN A 340 -31.53 12.49 4.23
C ASN A 340 -31.92 12.36 2.74
N SER A 341 -31.01 11.87 1.90
CA SER A 341 -31.22 11.68 0.46
C SER A 341 -31.32 10.18 0.15
N GLY A 342 -32.17 9.83 -0.82
CA GLY A 342 -32.43 8.42 -1.15
C GLY A 342 -31.24 7.72 -1.79
N MET A 343 -30.52 8.38 -2.71
CA MET A 343 -29.40 7.78 -3.44
C MET A 343 -28.05 7.97 -2.74
N LEU A 344 -27.85 9.07 -2.00
CA LEU A 344 -26.62 9.37 -1.29
C LEU A 344 -26.93 9.42 0.21
N LYS A 345 -26.27 8.56 0.98
CA LYS A 345 -26.53 8.36 2.41
C LYS A 345 -25.53 9.08 3.29
N TYR A 346 -24.30 9.26 2.83
CA TYR A 346 -23.25 9.85 3.64
C TYR A 346 -22.47 10.89 2.83
N PHE A 347 -22.06 11.95 3.52
CA PHE A 347 -21.00 12.85 3.11
C PHE A 347 -19.84 12.68 4.08
N ILE A 348 -18.63 12.46 3.57
CA ILE A 348 -17.44 12.19 4.37
C ILE A 348 -16.40 13.26 4.04
N ALA A 349 -15.84 13.91 5.05
CA ALA A 349 -14.74 14.85 4.88
C ALA A 349 -13.52 14.37 5.67
N LYS A 350 -12.35 14.39 5.01
CA LYS A 350 -11.07 13.92 5.53
C LYS A 350 -9.95 14.95 5.27
N PRO A 351 -9.92 16.07 6.00
CA PRO A 351 -8.78 16.99 5.95
C PRO A 351 -7.57 16.39 6.68
N GLN A 352 -6.39 16.65 6.14
CA GLN A 352 -5.10 16.31 6.70
C GLN A 352 -4.15 17.50 6.52
N LEU A 353 -3.45 17.86 7.59
CA LEU A 353 -2.35 18.83 7.55
C LEU A 353 -1.04 18.06 7.70
N ILE A 354 0.02 18.52 7.03
CA ILE A 354 1.36 17.95 7.16
C ILE A 354 2.32 19.08 7.52
N ILE A 355 3.01 18.94 8.65
CA ILE A 355 3.93 19.93 9.18
C ILE A 355 5.30 19.27 9.31
N GLY A 356 6.20 19.59 8.38
CA GLY A 356 7.60 19.21 8.45
C GLY A 356 8.42 20.21 9.27
N LEU A 357 9.27 19.71 10.15
CA LEU A 357 10.12 20.47 11.05
C LEU A 357 11.58 20.09 10.78
N GLY A 358 12.29 20.95 10.05
CA GLY A 358 13.70 20.78 9.73
C GLY A 358 14.55 21.97 10.17
N ASN A 359 15.86 21.86 9.96
CA ASN A 359 16.81 22.91 10.34
C ASN A 359 16.57 24.25 9.63
N ASN A 360 15.91 24.23 8.46
CA ASN A 360 15.73 25.39 7.59
C ASN A 360 14.34 26.01 7.66
N GLY A 361 13.49 25.57 8.61
CA GLY A 361 12.16 26.12 8.82
C GLY A 361 11.05 25.06 8.83
N VAL A 362 9.84 25.50 8.50
CA VAL A 362 8.62 24.69 8.52
C VAL A 362 8.17 24.40 7.09
N ASP A 363 8.05 23.12 6.75
CA ASP A 363 7.62 22.65 5.44
C ASP A 363 6.17 22.15 5.50
N LEU A 364 5.24 22.99 5.02
CA LEU A 364 3.81 22.69 5.07
C LEU A 364 3.35 21.92 3.82
N GLY A 365 2.44 20.96 4.04
CA GLY A 365 1.68 20.24 3.02
C GLY A 365 0.31 19.85 3.57
N GLY A 366 -0.48 19.11 2.80
CA GLY A 366 -1.74 18.59 3.31
C GLY A 366 -2.70 18.17 2.21
N SER A 367 -3.82 17.60 2.61
CA SER A 367 -4.87 17.17 1.70
C SER A 367 -6.27 17.39 2.26
N LEU A 368 -7.25 17.44 1.37
CA LEU A 368 -8.67 17.39 1.70
C LEU A 368 -9.33 16.39 0.77
N LEU A 369 -9.75 15.25 1.33
CA LEU A 369 -10.59 14.28 0.65
C LEU A 369 -12.05 14.49 1.08
N SER A 370 -12.94 14.56 0.10
CA SER A 370 -14.39 14.56 0.29
C SER A 370 -15.01 13.39 -0.47
N GLU A 371 -15.92 12.66 0.17
CA GLU A 371 -16.66 11.57 -0.44
C GLU A 371 -18.17 11.79 -0.26
N VAL A 372 -18.95 11.40 -1.25
CA VAL A 372 -20.39 11.16 -1.09
C VAL A 372 -20.68 9.71 -1.41
N GLU A 373 -21.36 9.02 -0.50
CA GLU A 373 -21.55 7.58 -0.56
C GLU A 373 -23.03 7.21 -0.45
N GLY A 374 -23.50 6.44 -1.43
CA GLY A 374 -24.79 5.76 -1.43
C GLY A 374 -24.64 4.28 -1.08
N ASP A 375 -25.69 3.49 -1.31
CA ASP A 375 -25.60 2.04 -1.13
C ASP A 375 -24.64 1.42 -2.12
N TYR A 376 -24.84 1.64 -3.42
CA TYR A 376 -24.09 0.94 -4.47
C TYR A 376 -22.98 1.77 -5.10
N LEU A 377 -23.05 3.09 -4.98
CA LEU A 377 -22.21 4.04 -5.70
C LEU A 377 -21.77 5.15 -4.76
N GLY A 378 -20.53 5.59 -4.89
CA GLY A 378 -20.07 6.84 -4.32
C GLY A 378 -19.11 7.58 -5.24
N LEU A 379 -18.87 8.84 -4.90
CA LEU A 379 -17.97 9.74 -5.61
C LEU A 379 -16.98 10.30 -4.61
N PHE A 380 -15.78 10.61 -5.07
CA PHE A 380 -14.80 11.30 -4.25
C PHE A 380 -14.05 12.37 -5.03
N LEU A 381 -13.55 13.34 -4.27
CA LEU A 381 -12.64 14.38 -4.73
C LEU A 381 -11.59 14.60 -3.65
N LYS A 382 -10.31 14.50 -4.00
CA LYS A 382 -9.16 14.79 -3.14
C LYS A 382 -8.33 15.89 -3.78
N TYR A 383 -8.05 16.92 -3.01
CA TYR A 383 -6.99 17.87 -3.32
C TYR A 383 -5.80 17.60 -2.41
N THR A 384 -4.60 17.54 -2.97
CA THR A 384 -3.36 17.41 -2.20
C THR A 384 -2.37 18.49 -2.60
N TYR A 385 -1.81 19.17 -1.62
CA TYR A 385 -0.61 20.00 -1.79
C TYR A 385 0.59 19.25 -1.21
N TYR A 386 1.50 18.85 -2.08
CA TYR A 386 2.76 18.23 -1.75
C TYR A 386 3.84 19.29 -1.56
N ASN A 387 4.69 19.11 -0.56
CA ASN A 387 5.91 19.88 -0.44
C ASN A 387 7.08 18.92 -0.49
N GLN A 388 7.86 18.98 -1.57
CA GLN A 388 9.02 18.10 -1.78
C GLN A 388 10.06 18.15 -0.65
N ASN A 389 10.06 19.21 0.16
CA ASN A 389 10.97 19.33 1.29
C ASN A 389 10.51 18.53 2.51
N ASN A 390 9.22 18.20 2.63
CA ASN A 390 8.75 17.30 3.68
C ASN A 390 8.82 15.83 3.26
N LEU A 391 8.83 14.93 4.24
CA LEU A 391 9.05 13.50 4.02
C LEU A 391 7.92 12.92 3.16
N TYR A 392 6.67 13.28 3.45
CA TYR A 392 5.53 12.80 2.69
C TYR A 392 5.52 13.27 1.22
N GLY A 393 5.85 14.53 0.98
CA GLY A 393 5.89 15.12 -0.35
C GLY A 393 6.99 14.55 -1.21
N GLU A 394 8.20 14.36 -0.67
CA GLU A 394 9.32 13.72 -1.40
C GLU A 394 8.93 12.34 -1.96
N ARG A 395 8.18 11.55 -1.17
CA ARG A 395 7.73 10.20 -1.55
C ARG A 395 6.56 10.17 -2.51
N ASN A 396 5.70 11.19 -2.54
CA ASN A 396 4.40 11.10 -3.21
C ASN A 396 4.15 12.15 -4.28
N ILE A 397 4.93 13.24 -4.33
CA ILE A 397 4.72 14.32 -5.30
C ILE A 397 4.69 13.76 -6.73
N PRO A 398 3.66 14.09 -7.55
CA PRO A 398 3.56 13.60 -8.92
C PRO A 398 4.58 14.27 -9.83
N PHE A 399 4.74 15.58 -9.70
CA PHE A 399 5.71 16.39 -10.44
C PHE A 399 6.29 17.48 -9.56
N ILE A 400 7.61 17.61 -9.50
CA ILE A 400 8.29 18.62 -8.67
C ILE A 400 7.86 20.05 -9.06
N ASN A 401 7.66 20.30 -10.35
CA ASN A 401 7.22 21.59 -10.88
C ASN A 401 5.70 21.85 -10.72
N LYS A 402 4.92 20.83 -10.33
CA LYS A 402 3.47 20.92 -10.14
C LYS A 402 3.08 20.21 -8.83
N PRO A 403 3.35 20.84 -7.67
CA PRO A 403 3.19 20.24 -6.35
C PRO A 403 1.73 20.04 -5.90
N ASN A 404 0.75 20.22 -6.78
CA ASN A 404 -0.66 20.08 -6.46
C ASN A 404 -1.28 18.97 -7.30
N GLU A 405 -2.13 18.16 -6.67
CA GLU A 405 -2.89 17.11 -7.35
C GLU A 405 -4.38 17.25 -7.02
N ILE A 406 -5.20 16.98 -8.03
CA ILE A 406 -6.64 16.80 -7.86
C ILE A 406 -6.97 15.38 -8.34
N LEU A 407 -7.35 14.53 -7.40
CA LEU A 407 -7.86 13.19 -7.69
C LEU A 407 -9.37 13.19 -7.58
N GLY A 408 -10.04 12.68 -8.59
CA GLY A 408 -11.48 12.56 -8.64
C GLY A 408 -11.87 11.20 -9.21
N GLY A 409 -12.89 10.60 -8.62
CA GLY A 409 -13.33 9.29 -9.05
C GLY A 409 -14.68 8.87 -8.54
N VAL A 410 -15.08 7.69 -9.00
CA VAL A 410 -16.30 6.98 -8.65
C VAL A 410 -15.91 5.62 -8.07
N PHE A 411 -16.61 5.18 -7.03
CA PHE A 411 -16.45 3.84 -6.48
C PHE A 411 -17.78 3.10 -6.41
N PHE A 412 -17.73 1.79 -6.59
CA PHE A 412 -18.84 0.87 -6.50
C PHE A 412 -18.71 0.05 -5.22
N ASN A 413 -19.75 0.05 -4.39
CA ASN A 413 -19.81 -0.78 -3.20
C ASN A 413 -20.28 -2.20 -3.58
N LEU A 414 -19.46 -3.19 -3.23
CA LEU A 414 -19.66 -4.61 -3.48
C LEU A 414 -20.31 -5.24 -2.23
N PHE A 415 -21.44 -5.93 -2.42
CA PHE A 415 -22.20 -6.59 -1.35
C PHE A 415 -22.25 -8.11 -1.50
#